data_AF-A0A7V4QEV4-F1
#
_entry.id   AF-A0A7V4QEV4-F1
#
_cell.length_a   1.000
_cell.length_b   1.000
_cell.length_c   1.000
_cell.angle_alpha   90.00
_cell.angle_beta   90.00
_cell.angle_gamma   90.00
#
_symmetry.space_group_name_H-M   'P 1'
#
loop_
_entity.id
_entity.type
_entity.pdbx_description
1 polymer ?
#
loop_
_entity_poly.entity_id
_entity_poly.type
_entity_poly.pdbx_seq_one_letter_code
_entity_poly.pdbx_strand_id
1 'polypeptide(L)'
;MKKIFFSIFVLFFILNSNCYSLESALLDMRKEIFEESKALKEMLLTTKDIILLSSMWDACVVTINQLDAYFMMLGILNTIKRENLNEEAIYYITEWLKTTKKTGETNLKGLTNISNPVEPATEKHISKLKDFYNKLNVQIDLELEKLNTLKESLKIKK
;
A
#
# COMPACT_ATOMS: atom_id res chain seq x y z
N MET A 1 29.43 30.13 13.50
CA MET A 1 28.00 30.44 13.33
C MET A 1 27.45 30.07 11.96
N LYS A 2 28.03 30.52 10.82
CA LYS A 2 27.53 30.16 9.46
C LYS A 2 27.41 28.65 9.17
N LYS A 3 28.37 27.83 9.62
CA LYS A 3 28.33 26.36 9.43
C LYS A 3 27.20 25.69 10.22
N ILE A 4 26.94 26.13 11.45
CA ILE A 4 25.85 25.58 12.30
C ILE A 4 24.49 25.93 11.71
N PHE A 5 24.32 27.17 11.22
CA PHE A 5 23.09 27.59 10.54
C PHE A 5 22.83 26.78 9.28
N PHE A 6 23.87 26.47 8.50
CA PHE A 6 23.76 25.63 7.31
C PHE A 6 23.42 24.18 7.68
N SER A 7 24.01 23.63 8.73
CA SER A 7 23.68 22.28 9.23
C SER A 7 22.24 22.18 9.70
N ILE A 8 21.72 23.19 10.41
CA ILE A 8 20.32 23.23 10.87
C ILE A 8 19.38 23.39 9.68
N PHE A 9 19.73 24.23 8.70
CA PHE A 9 18.91 24.44 7.50
C PHE A 9 18.83 23.17 6.63
N VAL A 10 19.94 22.45 6.48
CA VAL A 10 19.98 21.15 5.78
C VAL A 10 19.18 20.09 6.54
N LEU A 11 19.29 20.03 7.88
CA LEU A 11 18.47 19.13 8.69
C LEU A 11 16.97 19.45 8.52
N PHE A 12 16.61 20.73 8.50
CA PHE A 12 15.23 21.18 8.32
C PHE A 12 14.70 20.82 6.93
N PHE A 13 15.54 20.92 5.89
CA PHE A 13 15.16 20.54 4.53
C PHE A 13 14.98 19.02 4.38
N ILE A 14 15.86 18.22 4.98
CA ILE A 14 15.76 16.75 4.96
C ILE A 14 14.53 16.26 5.75
N LEU A 15 14.22 16.88 6.88
CA LEU A 15 13.07 16.50 7.71
C LEU A 15 11.72 16.86 7.06
N ASN A 16 11.64 17.94 6.27
CA ASN A 16 10.39 18.33 5.60
C ASN A 16 10.16 17.62 4.25
N SER A 17 11.22 17.11 3.62
CA SER A 17 11.13 16.46 2.30
C SER A 17 10.57 15.03 2.36
N ASN A 18 10.63 14.37 3.53
CA ASN A 18 10.16 12.99 3.72
C ASN A 18 8.65 12.88 3.97
N CYS A 19 7.93 13.99 4.15
CA CYS A 19 6.49 13.95 4.43
C CYS A 19 5.67 13.70 3.16
N TYR A 20 6.19 14.05 1.97
CA TYR A 20 5.47 14.00 0.70
C TYR A 20 5.82 12.83 -0.23
N SER A 21 6.91 12.08 -0.01
CA SER A 21 7.38 11.07 -0.98
C SER A 21 6.84 9.65 -0.76
N LEU A 22 6.07 9.40 0.30
CA LEU A 22 5.54 8.06 0.59
C LEU A 22 4.05 7.91 0.23
N GLU A 23 3.27 8.99 0.31
CA GLU A 23 1.89 9.00 -0.20
C GLU A 23 1.87 8.71 -1.72
N SER A 24 2.92 9.13 -2.44
CA SER A 24 3.12 8.76 -3.84
C SER A 24 3.37 7.26 -4.06
N ALA A 25 4.05 6.57 -3.14
CA ALA A 25 4.43 5.17 -3.36
C ALA A 25 3.23 4.21 -3.36
N LEU A 26 2.30 4.36 -2.41
CA LEU A 26 1.07 3.56 -2.39
C LEU A 26 0.14 3.93 -3.56
N LEU A 27 0.13 5.21 -3.98
CA LEU A 27 -0.64 5.65 -5.15
C LEU A 27 -0.07 5.06 -6.45
N ASP A 28 1.25 5.02 -6.59
CA ASP A 28 1.93 4.42 -7.73
C ASP A 28 1.66 2.91 -7.79
N MET A 29 1.73 2.21 -6.65
CA MET A 29 1.38 0.78 -6.60
C MET A 29 -0.08 0.53 -6.94
N ARG A 30 -1.01 1.38 -6.47
CA ARG A 30 -2.42 1.31 -6.87
C ARG A 30 -2.55 1.39 -8.40
N LYS A 31 -1.83 2.30 -9.04
CA LYS A 31 -1.81 2.46 -10.49
C LYS A 31 -1.21 1.23 -11.19
N GLU A 32 -0.09 0.71 -10.69
CA GLU A 32 0.55 -0.49 -11.25
C GLU A 32 -0.39 -1.71 -11.21
N ILE A 33 -1.04 -1.94 -10.06
CA ILE A 33 -2.02 -3.04 -9.88
C ILE A 33 -3.24 -2.82 -10.78
N PHE A 34 -3.67 -1.58 -10.98
CA PHE A 34 -4.77 -1.27 -11.90
C PHE A 34 -4.44 -1.60 -13.35
N GLU A 35 -3.27 -1.20 -13.84
CA GLU A 35 -2.85 -1.54 -15.21
C GLU A 35 -2.69 -3.06 -15.39
N GLU A 36 -2.18 -3.74 -14.38
CA GLU A 36 -2.08 -5.20 -14.40
C GLU A 36 -3.47 -5.86 -14.42
N SER A 37 -4.44 -5.32 -13.68
CA SER A 37 -5.82 -5.82 -13.69
C SER A 37 -6.46 -5.72 -15.07
N LYS A 38 -6.16 -4.66 -15.85
CA LYS A 38 -6.64 -4.54 -17.22
C LYS A 38 -6.05 -5.62 -18.11
N ALA A 39 -4.74 -5.84 -18.02
CA ALA A 39 -4.06 -6.86 -18.80
C ALA A 39 -4.62 -8.26 -18.50
N LEU A 40 -4.85 -8.58 -17.23
CA LEU A 40 -5.48 -9.85 -16.82
C LEU A 40 -6.90 -9.99 -17.38
N LYS A 41 -7.69 -8.91 -17.32
CA LYS A 41 -9.06 -8.90 -17.84
C LYS A 41 -9.12 -9.17 -19.34
N GLU A 42 -8.19 -8.63 -20.12
CA GLU A 42 -8.09 -8.90 -21.56
C GLU A 42 -7.76 -10.36 -21.85
N MET A 43 -6.87 -10.97 -21.05
CA MET A 43 -6.47 -12.37 -21.21
C MET A 43 -7.58 -13.37 -20.89
N LEU A 44 -8.56 -13.02 -20.04
CA LEU A 44 -9.68 -13.90 -19.66
C LEU A 44 -10.47 -14.44 -20.86
N LEU A 45 -10.46 -13.73 -21.99
CA LEU A 45 -11.22 -14.11 -23.18
C LEU A 45 -10.57 -15.25 -23.97
N THR A 46 -9.28 -15.53 -23.74
CA THR A 46 -8.48 -16.41 -24.62
C THR A 46 -7.63 -17.44 -23.88
N THR A 47 -7.43 -17.29 -22.58
CA THR A 47 -6.59 -18.20 -21.78
C THR A 47 -7.26 -19.56 -21.50
N LYS A 48 -6.44 -20.59 -21.30
CA LYS A 48 -6.89 -21.86 -20.69
C LYS A 48 -6.90 -21.83 -19.17
N ASP A 49 -6.22 -20.86 -18.54
CA ASP A 49 -6.07 -20.72 -17.09
C ASP A 49 -7.17 -19.82 -16.48
N ILE A 50 -8.39 -19.88 -17.02
CA ILE A 50 -9.45 -18.89 -16.75
C ILE A 50 -9.78 -18.73 -15.27
N ILE A 51 -9.82 -19.81 -14.51
CA ILE A 51 -10.11 -19.79 -13.07
C ILE A 51 -9.03 -19.03 -12.31
N LEU A 52 -7.76 -19.30 -12.64
CA LEU A 52 -6.62 -18.66 -12.00
C LEU A 52 -6.55 -17.17 -12.37
N LEU A 53 -6.69 -16.84 -13.65
CA LEU A 53 -6.69 -15.44 -14.09
C LEU A 53 -7.86 -14.65 -13.49
N SER A 54 -9.03 -15.25 -13.35
CA SER A 54 -10.17 -14.60 -12.71
C SER A 54 -9.84 -14.30 -11.25
N SER A 55 -9.26 -15.27 -10.53
CA SER A 55 -8.85 -15.07 -9.13
C SER A 55 -7.76 -14.00 -9.00
N MET A 56 -6.80 -13.95 -9.93
CA MET A 56 -5.77 -12.90 -9.96
C MET A 56 -6.38 -11.53 -10.23
N TRP A 57 -7.34 -11.44 -11.14
CA TRP A 57 -8.07 -10.21 -11.45
C TRP A 57 -8.87 -9.71 -10.25
N ASP A 58 -9.64 -10.60 -9.60
CA ASP A 58 -10.39 -10.29 -8.38
C ASP A 58 -9.47 -9.79 -7.27
N ALA A 59 -8.31 -10.44 -7.09
CA ALA A 59 -7.31 -10.03 -6.12
C ALA A 59 -6.79 -8.60 -6.40
N CYS A 60 -6.56 -8.23 -7.66
CA CYS A 60 -6.19 -6.87 -8.04
C CYS A 60 -7.29 -5.86 -7.68
N VAL A 61 -8.53 -6.15 -8.05
CA VAL A 61 -9.69 -5.27 -7.79
C VAL A 61 -9.87 -5.05 -6.29
N VAL A 62 -9.82 -6.12 -5.49
CA VAL A 62 -9.89 -6.02 -4.02
C VAL A 62 -8.76 -5.15 -3.47
N THR A 63 -7.54 -5.33 -3.97
CA THR A 63 -6.37 -4.56 -3.50
C THR A 63 -6.52 -3.07 -3.83
N ILE A 64 -7.01 -2.72 -5.02
CA ILE A 64 -7.29 -1.33 -5.42
C ILE A 64 -8.33 -0.71 -4.50
N ASN A 65 -9.43 -1.42 -4.22
CA ASN A 65 -10.48 -0.93 -3.32
C ASN A 65 -9.97 -0.71 -1.90
N GLN A 66 -9.09 -1.60 -1.41
CA GLN A 66 -8.47 -1.45 -0.09
C GLN A 66 -7.58 -0.21 -0.02
N LEU A 67 -6.79 0.06 -1.07
CA LEU A 67 -5.96 1.25 -1.17
C LEU A 67 -6.80 2.53 -1.30
N ASP A 68 -7.89 2.51 -2.07
CA ASP A 68 -8.82 3.64 -2.18
C ASP A 68 -9.46 3.99 -0.84
N ALA A 69 -9.91 2.99 -0.09
CA ALA A 69 -10.45 3.19 1.25
C ALA A 69 -9.39 3.78 2.20
N TYR A 70 -8.14 3.30 2.12
CA TYR A 70 -7.04 3.87 2.88
C TYR A 70 -6.81 5.35 2.57
N PHE A 71 -6.73 5.73 1.28
CA PHE A 71 -6.55 7.14 0.89
C PHE A 71 -7.72 8.02 1.32
N MET A 72 -8.96 7.50 1.27
CA MET A 72 -10.13 8.21 1.77
C MET A 72 -10.01 8.46 3.28
N MET A 73 -9.63 7.46 4.07
CA MET A 73 -9.46 7.61 5.51
C MET A 73 -8.32 8.56 5.87
N LEU A 74 -7.19 8.50 5.14
CA LEU A 74 -6.11 9.48 5.27
C LEU A 74 -6.58 10.90 4.94
N GLY A 75 -7.35 11.06 3.86
CA GLY A 75 -7.94 12.34 3.48
C GLY A 75 -8.78 12.92 4.62
N ILE A 76 -9.67 12.11 5.21
CA ILE A 76 -10.46 12.50 6.39
C ILE A 76 -9.54 12.90 7.55
N LEU A 77 -8.53 12.08 7.88
CA LEU A 77 -7.57 12.36 8.95
C LEU A 77 -6.88 13.71 8.76
N ASN A 78 -6.46 14.02 7.53
CA ASN A 78 -5.78 15.25 7.17
C ASN A 78 -6.67 16.50 7.25
N THR A 79 -8.01 16.34 7.21
CA THR A 79 -8.94 17.46 7.44
C THR A 79 -9.16 17.79 8.91
N ILE A 80 -8.83 16.87 9.82
CA ILE A 80 -8.99 17.07 11.25
C ILE A 80 -7.82 17.91 11.77
N LYS A 81 -8.12 19.03 12.44
CA LYS A 81 -7.08 19.84 13.09
C LYS A 81 -6.30 18.99 14.09
N ARG A 82 -4.99 19.19 14.16
CA ARG A 82 -4.10 18.38 14.99
C ARG A 82 -4.49 18.39 16.48
N GLU A 83 -5.03 19.49 17.01
CA GLU A 83 -5.56 19.55 18.38
C GLU A 83 -6.80 18.69 18.63
N ASN A 84 -7.56 18.36 17.58
CA ASN A 84 -8.79 17.56 17.66
C ASN A 84 -8.56 16.10 17.23
N LEU A 85 -7.33 15.74 16.87
CA LEU A 85 -6.99 14.39 16.47
C LEU A 85 -7.05 13.46 17.69
N ASN A 86 -7.88 12.43 17.63
CA ASN A 86 -8.02 11.45 18.70
C ASN A 86 -7.35 10.11 18.31
N GLU A 87 -7.09 9.27 19.32
CA GLU A 87 -6.45 7.97 19.13
C GLU A 87 -7.31 6.98 18.34
N GLU A 88 -8.63 7.16 18.37
CA GLU A 88 -9.60 6.30 17.72
C GLU A 88 -9.51 6.39 16.19
N ALA A 89 -9.37 7.59 15.63
CA ALA A 89 -9.18 7.77 14.19
C ALA A 89 -7.91 7.08 13.69
N ILE A 90 -6.80 7.18 14.44
CA ILE A 90 -5.54 6.51 14.11
C ILE A 90 -5.68 4.99 14.22
N TYR A 91 -6.41 4.50 15.23
CA TYR A 91 -6.66 3.08 15.42
C TYR A 91 -7.37 2.47 14.20
N TYR A 92 -8.43 3.11 13.69
CA TYR A 92 -9.16 2.59 12.52
C TYR A 92 -8.28 2.45 11.28
N ILE A 93 -7.46 3.47 10.97
CA ILE A 93 -6.55 3.43 9.82
C ILE A 93 -5.49 2.33 10.02
N THR A 94 -4.99 2.17 11.25
CA THR A 94 -4.03 1.14 11.60
C THR A 94 -4.59 -0.26 11.36
N GLU A 95 -5.80 -0.54 11.84
CA GLU A 95 -6.44 -1.85 11.63
C GLU A 95 -6.81 -2.11 10.17
N TRP A 96 -7.17 -1.06 9.42
CA TRP A 96 -7.41 -1.16 7.98
C TRP A 96 -6.14 -1.55 7.21
N LEU A 97 -5.02 -0.88 7.48
CA LEU A 97 -3.73 -1.20 6.86
C LEU A 97 -3.27 -2.63 7.21
N LYS A 98 -3.40 -3.06 8.46
CA LYS A 98 -3.10 -4.44 8.86
C LYS A 98 -3.96 -5.46 8.10
N THR A 99 -5.24 -5.17 7.92
CA THR A 99 -6.16 -6.04 7.16
C THR A 99 -5.77 -6.10 5.68
N THR A 100 -5.39 -4.96 5.11
CA THR A 100 -4.89 -4.86 3.73
C THR A 100 -3.61 -5.69 3.56
N LYS A 101 -2.65 -5.55 4.49
CA LYS A 101 -1.41 -6.35 4.49
C LYS A 101 -1.70 -7.85 4.54
N LYS A 102 -2.53 -8.28 5.47
CA LYS A 102 -2.91 -9.70 5.62
C LYS A 102 -3.57 -10.25 4.34
N THR A 103 -4.37 -9.43 3.66
CA THR A 103 -4.97 -9.78 2.37
C THR A 103 -3.88 -9.96 1.31
N GLY A 104 -2.94 -9.02 1.21
CA GLY A 104 -1.78 -9.09 0.31
C GLY A 104 -0.90 -10.33 0.56
N GLU A 105 -0.59 -10.64 1.81
CA GLU A 105 0.14 -11.86 2.20
C GLU A 105 -0.61 -13.15 1.81
N THR A 106 -1.94 -13.16 1.97
CA THR A 106 -2.77 -14.30 1.56
C THR A 106 -2.72 -14.50 0.05
N ASN A 107 -2.85 -13.42 -0.72
CA ASN A 107 -2.75 -13.46 -2.17
C ASN A 107 -1.36 -13.91 -2.64
N LEU A 108 -0.30 -13.36 -2.05
CA LEU A 108 1.09 -13.75 -2.34
C LEU A 108 1.32 -15.25 -2.06
N LYS A 109 0.79 -15.76 -0.95
CA LYS A 109 0.86 -17.19 -0.62
C LYS A 109 0.10 -18.04 -1.65
N GLY A 110 -1.07 -17.60 -2.09
CA GLY A 110 -1.83 -18.26 -3.15
C GLY A 110 -1.03 -18.36 -4.44
N LEU A 111 -0.44 -17.25 -4.88
CA LEU A 111 0.38 -17.17 -6.11
C LEU A 111 1.68 -17.97 -6.03
N THR A 112 2.23 -18.15 -4.83
CA THR A 112 3.49 -18.89 -4.64
C THR A 112 3.28 -20.41 -4.65
N ASN A 113 2.09 -20.89 -4.29
CA ASN A 113 1.79 -22.31 -4.12
C ASN A 113 0.98 -22.91 -5.29
N ILE A 114 1.08 -22.31 -6.48
CA ILE A 114 0.45 -22.86 -7.68
C ILE A 114 1.23 -24.11 -8.08
N SER A 115 0.57 -25.27 -8.00
CA SER A 115 1.18 -26.58 -8.24
C SER A 115 1.03 -27.09 -9.67
N ASN A 116 0.03 -26.57 -10.41
CA ASN A 116 -0.24 -26.99 -11.78
C ASN A 116 0.55 -26.14 -12.77
N PRO A 117 1.03 -26.72 -13.89
CA PRO A 117 1.56 -25.94 -15.01
C PRO A 117 0.50 -24.95 -15.52
N VAL A 118 0.95 -23.75 -15.85
CA VAL A 118 0.13 -22.66 -16.40
C VAL A 118 0.71 -22.22 -17.74
N GLU A 119 -0.06 -21.44 -18.51
CA GLU A 119 0.42 -20.84 -19.75
C GLU A 119 1.57 -19.86 -19.46
N PRO A 120 2.58 -19.75 -20.35
CA PRO A 120 3.71 -18.84 -20.14
C PRO A 120 3.31 -17.37 -19.95
N ALA A 121 2.21 -16.96 -20.59
CA ALA A 121 1.64 -15.63 -20.38
C ALA A 121 1.11 -15.47 -18.95
N THR A 122 0.35 -16.44 -18.45
CA THR A 122 -0.14 -16.48 -17.06
C THR A 122 1.00 -16.41 -16.06
N GLU A 123 2.07 -17.18 -16.28
CA GLU A 123 3.26 -17.20 -15.40
C GLU A 123 3.92 -15.83 -15.28
N LYS A 124 4.03 -15.09 -16.39
CA LYS A 124 4.56 -13.72 -16.38
C LYS A 124 3.74 -12.81 -15.46
N HIS A 125 2.43 -12.90 -15.50
CA HIS A 125 1.54 -12.08 -14.68
C HIS A 125 1.55 -12.51 -13.20
N ILE A 126 1.68 -13.82 -12.92
CA ILE A 126 1.90 -14.32 -11.55
C ILE A 126 3.17 -13.69 -10.96
N SER A 127 4.28 -13.70 -11.71
CA SER A 127 5.53 -13.12 -11.22
C SER A 127 5.39 -11.64 -10.87
N LYS A 128 4.73 -10.86 -11.73
CA LYS A 128 4.49 -9.43 -11.48
C LYS A 128 3.63 -9.20 -10.24
N LEU A 129 2.53 -9.95 -10.08
CA LEU A 129 1.67 -9.81 -8.92
C LEU A 129 2.39 -10.17 -7.62
N LYS A 130 3.24 -11.20 -7.63
CA LYS A 130 4.08 -11.53 -6.47
C LYS A 130 4.98 -10.36 -6.09
N ASP A 131 5.63 -9.73 -7.07
CA ASP A 131 6.47 -8.56 -6.83
C ASP A 131 5.66 -7.36 -6.30
N PHE A 132 4.47 -7.11 -6.85
CA PHE A 132 3.59 -6.06 -6.36
C PHE A 132 3.15 -6.30 -4.91
N TYR A 133 2.73 -7.51 -4.56
CA TYR A 133 2.33 -7.81 -3.18
C TYR A 133 3.49 -7.72 -2.19
N ASN A 134 4.70 -8.13 -2.59
CA ASN A 134 5.89 -7.94 -1.77
C ASN A 134 6.17 -6.46 -1.51
N LYS A 135 6.19 -5.63 -2.57
CA LYS A 135 6.39 -4.17 -2.43
C LYS A 135 5.29 -3.52 -1.61
N LEU A 136 4.03 -3.91 -1.84
CA LEU A 136 2.88 -3.39 -1.11
C LEU A 136 3.00 -3.65 0.39
N ASN A 137 3.35 -4.88 0.78
CA ASN A 137 3.51 -5.23 2.18
C ASN A 137 4.61 -4.39 2.87
N VAL A 138 5.72 -4.15 2.18
CA VAL A 138 6.81 -3.27 2.69
C VAL A 138 6.31 -1.84 2.89
N GLN A 139 5.58 -1.29 1.92
CA GLN A 139 5.07 0.09 2.05
C GLN A 139 4.00 0.21 3.14
N ILE A 140 3.15 -0.80 3.31
CA ILE A 140 2.18 -0.82 4.41
C ILE A 140 2.90 -0.82 5.76
N ASP A 141 4.00 -1.57 5.90
CA ASP A 141 4.79 -1.56 7.14
C ASP A 141 5.35 -0.18 7.48
N LEU A 142 5.84 0.54 6.47
CA LEU A 142 6.31 1.92 6.63
C LEU A 142 5.18 2.87 7.06
N GLU A 143 3.97 2.72 6.50
CA GLU A 143 2.82 3.52 6.90
C GLU A 143 2.34 3.19 8.32
N LEU A 144 2.37 1.92 8.72
CA LEU A 144 2.05 1.51 10.09
C LEU A 144 3.03 2.10 11.11
N GLU A 145 4.32 2.17 10.78
CA GLU A 145 5.33 2.81 11.63
C GLU A 145 5.04 4.31 11.85
N LYS A 146 4.62 5.02 10.80
CA LYS A 146 4.23 6.43 10.90
C LYS A 146 2.99 6.61 11.77
N LEU A 147 1.96 5.79 11.58
CA LEU A 147 0.73 5.87 12.39
C LEU A 147 1.02 5.58 13.86
N ASN A 148 1.92 4.63 14.15
CA ASN A 148 2.38 4.39 15.52
C ASN A 148 3.10 5.61 16.11
N THR A 149 3.99 6.24 15.34
CA THR A 149 4.67 7.48 15.78
C THR A 149 3.67 8.61 16.05
N LEU A 150 2.67 8.76 15.18
CA LEU A 150 1.60 9.74 15.35
C LEU A 150 0.78 9.45 16.62
N LYS A 151 0.42 8.19 16.85
CA LYS A 151 -0.31 7.73 18.04
C LYS A 151 0.45 8.05 19.33
N GLU A 152 1.73 7.74 19.40
CA GLU A 152 2.55 8.04 20.58
C GLU A 152 2.68 9.56 20.81
N SER A 153 2.75 10.36 19.75
CA SER A 153 2.78 11.83 19.87
C SER A 153 1.49 12.43 20.45
N LEU A 154 0.34 11.76 20.30
CA LEU A 154 -0.93 12.18 20.88
C LEU A 154 -1.03 11.85 22.38
N LYS A 155 -0.46 10.72 22.80
CA LYS A 155 -0.44 10.33 24.23
C LYS A 155 0.40 11.28 25.08
N ILE A 156 1.52 11.77 24.55
CA ILE A 156 2.41 12.71 25.25
C ILE A 156 1.74 14.07 25.51
N LYS A 157 0.69 14.43 24.74
CA LYS A 157 -0.03 15.69 24.90
C LYS A 157 -1.18 15.65 25.92
N LYS A 158 -1.55 14.47 26.42
CA LYS A 158 -2.56 14.30 27.48
C LYS A 158 -1.89 14.33 28.85
#